data_AF-A0A917TP14-F1
#
_entry.id   AF-A0A917TP14-F1
#
_cell.length_a   1.000
_cell.length_b   1.000
_cell.length_c   1.000
_cell.angle_alpha   90.00
_cell.angle_beta   90.00
_cell.angle_gamma   90.00
#
_symmetry.space_group_name_H-M   'P 1'
#
loop_
_entity.id
_entity.type
_entity.pdbx_description
1 polymer ?
#
loop_
_entity_poly.entity_id
_entity_poly.type
_entity_poly.pdbx_seq_one_letter_code
_entity_poly.pdbx_strand_id
1 'polypeptide(L)'
;MLRRAAPIALLALAASTLAACPQPTLPLLALGRTGDGQVVVHLRLCKEYRPGLQLRTDPPDRFGDILWRIHRTVPSREAETIVLGVVPAGWTAEAPQPQPSQSQASPSAPPRPAGKLELQAGAAYRIDVFASPPATPLHFTLADLEQLQPDQVRTGTVTSRAEFDRKAADAC
;
A
#
# COMPACT_ATOMS: atom_id res chain seq x y z
N MET A 1 24.01 -25.73 68.34
CA MET A 1 22.92 -25.60 67.34
C MET A 1 22.97 -24.20 66.73
N LEU A 2 22.57 -24.07 65.45
CA LEU A 2 22.56 -22.88 64.55
C LEU A 2 23.91 -22.52 63.89
N ARG A 3 24.15 -22.96 62.63
CA ARG A 3 23.66 -22.45 61.30
C ARG A 3 24.50 -21.24 60.84
N ARG A 4 25.69 -21.45 60.27
CA ARG A 4 26.02 -21.67 58.82
C ARG A 4 25.46 -20.61 57.85
N ALA A 5 26.40 -19.77 57.39
CA ALA A 5 26.69 -19.36 56.02
C ALA A 5 25.60 -18.68 55.16
N ALA A 6 25.86 -17.41 54.84
CA ALA A 6 25.66 -16.84 53.52
C ALA A 6 27.07 -16.60 52.90
N PRO A 7 27.27 -16.24 51.61
CA PRO A 7 26.26 -15.84 50.61
C PRO A 7 26.57 -16.28 49.14
N ILE A 8 25.77 -15.78 48.18
CA ILE A 8 25.98 -15.62 46.71
C ILE A 8 26.13 -16.96 45.91
N ALA A 9 25.51 -17.23 44.76
CA ALA A 9 25.06 -16.39 43.65
C ALA A 9 24.29 -17.27 42.64
N LEU A 10 23.73 -16.61 41.61
CA LEU A 10 23.58 -17.14 40.24
C LEU A 10 22.48 -18.18 40.00
N LEU A 11 21.32 -17.71 39.55
CA LEU A 11 20.86 -17.82 38.15
C LEU A 11 19.35 -17.57 38.10
N ALA A 12 18.98 -16.30 38.11
CA ALA A 12 17.70 -15.90 37.56
C ALA A 12 17.77 -16.06 36.04
N LEU A 13 17.55 -17.27 35.53
CA LEU A 13 17.06 -17.45 34.16
C LEU A 13 15.63 -16.90 34.12
N ALA A 14 15.51 -15.59 34.18
CA ALA A 14 14.43 -14.91 33.48
C ALA A 14 14.74 -15.09 31.99
N ALA A 15 14.47 -16.30 31.49
CA ALA A 15 14.17 -16.52 30.10
C ALA A 15 12.92 -15.68 29.84
N SER A 16 13.16 -14.38 29.62
CA SER A 16 12.29 -13.49 28.89
C SER A 16 12.19 -14.16 27.54
N THR A 17 11.28 -15.11 27.45
CA THR A 17 10.64 -15.47 26.20
C THR A 17 10.14 -14.14 25.70
N LEU A 18 10.97 -13.49 24.89
CA LEU A 18 10.52 -12.56 23.88
C LEU A 18 9.47 -13.36 23.14
N ALA A 19 8.23 -13.28 23.62
CA ALA A 19 7.06 -13.46 22.83
C ALA A 19 7.30 -12.48 21.68
N ALA A 20 7.94 -12.98 20.62
CA ALA A 20 8.03 -12.30 19.36
C ALA A 20 6.58 -12.11 18.99
N CYS A 21 6.05 -10.93 19.32
CA CYS A 21 4.70 -10.56 18.94
C CYS A 21 4.68 -10.75 17.44
N PRO A 22 3.85 -11.66 16.90
CA PRO A 22 3.81 -11.89 15.48
C PRO A 22 3.43 -10.55 14.86
N GLN A 23 4.38 -9.94 14.14
CA GLN A 23 4.14 -8.62 13.57
C GLN A 23 2.95 -8.76 12.61
N PRO A 24 1.92 -7.90 12.73
CA PRO A 24 0.86 -7.86 11.74
C PRO A 24 1.49 -7.43 10.41
N THR A 25 1.54 -8.41 9.51
CA THR A 25 2.16 -8.44 8.18
C THR A 25 1.23 -7.80 7.16
N LEU A 26 0.86 -6.54 7.43
CA LEU A 26 0.02 -5.74 6.53
C LEU A 26 0.75 -5.53 5.20
N PRO A 27 0.05 -5.48 4.06
CA PRO A 27 0.67 -5.02 2.83
C PRO A 27 1.19 -3.58 2.99
N LEU A 28 2.35 -3.30 2.42
CA LEU A 28 2.98 -1.99 2.48
C LEU A 28 2.92 -1.33 1.11
N LEU A 29 2.63 -0.02 1.10
CA LEU A 29 2.41 0.77 -0.11
C LEU A 29 3.26 2.03 -0.06
N ALA A 30 3.88 2.39 -1.18
CA ALA A 30 4.49 3.69 -1.41
C ALA A 30 4.21 4.21 -2.83
N LEU A 31 4.25 5.52 -3.01
CA LEU A 31 4.18 6.19 -4.31
C LEU A 31 5.55 6.75 -4.68
N GLY A 32 5.95 6.59 -5.94
CA GLY A 32 7.19 7.16 -6.47
C GLY A 32 7.00 7.70 -7.88
N ARG A 33 8.11 8.15 -8.48
CA ARG A 33 8.16 8.49 -9.90
C ARG A 33 9.32 7.82 -10.59
N THR A 34 9.10 7.42 -11.83
CA THR A 34 10.18 6.96 -12.71
C THR A 34 10.97 8.15 -13.26
N GLY A 35 12.14 7.88 -13.86
CA GLY A 35 12.96 8.92 -14.51
C GLY A 35 12.27 9.61 -15.70
N ASP A 36 11.31 8.96 -16.35
CA ASP A 36 10.43 9.54 -17.38
C ASP A 36 9.18 10.21 -16.80
N GLY A 37 9.09 10.32 -15.47
CA GLY A 37 8.08 11.10 -14.76
C GLY A 37 6.75 10.38 -14.52
N GLN A 38 6.63 9.08 -14.83
CA GLN A 38 5.43 8.29 -14.57
C GLN A 38 5.26 8.03 -13.08
N VAL A 39 4.02 8.04 -12.62
CA VAL A 39 3.70 7.68 -11.23
C VAL A 39 3.76 6.16 -11.10
N VAL A 40 4.49 5.68 -10.10
CA VAL A 40 4.59 4.26 -9.77
C VAL A 40 4.12 3.97 -8.36
N VAL A 41 3.59 2.78 -8.20
CA VAL A 41 3.14 2.20 -6.95
C VAL A 41 4.10 1.10 -6.55
N HIS A 42 4.77 1.24 -5.42
CA HIS A 42 5.57 0.19 -4.82
C HIS A 42 4.72 -0.58 -3.81
N LEU A 43 4.55 -1.87 -4.04
CA LEU A 43 3.73 -2.76 -3.22
C LEU A 43 4.61 -3.87 -2.65
N ARG A 44 4.55 -4.08 -1.34
CA ARG A 44 5.16 -5.25 -0.69
C ARG A 44 4.07 -6.07 -0.01
N LEU A 45 4.01 -7.36 -0.34
CA LEU A 45 3.11 -8.32 0.27
C LEU A 45 3.89 -9.19 1.26
N CYS A 46 3.59 -9.08 2.55
CA CYS A 46 4.30 -9.88 3.55
C CYS A 46 3.82 -11.34 3.64
N LYS A 47 2.67 -11.65 3.05
CA LYS A 47 2.10 -13.00 2.93
C LYS A 47 1.48 -13.18 1.56
N GLU A 48 1.09 -14.41 1.24
CA GLU A 48 0.36 -14.69 0.01
C GLU A 48 -1.03 -14.04 0.04
N TYR A 49 -1.20 -13.02 -0.80
CA TYR A 49 -2.47 -12.34 -1.00
C TYR A 49 -2.84 -12.36 -2.48
N ARG A 50 -4.14 -12.27 -2.77
CA ARG A 50 -4.65 -11.78 -4.05
C ARG A 50 -4.93 -10.27 -3.89
N PRO A 51 -3.90 -9.41 -3.88
CA PRO A 51 -4.13 -8.00 -3.69
C PRO A 51 -4.87 -7.45 -4.90
N GLY A 52 -5.56 -6.35 -4.68
CA GLY A 52 -5.79 -5.41 -5.75
C GLY A 52 -5.45 -3.99 -5.40
N LEU A 53 -5.27 -3.18 -6.44
CA LEU A 53 -5.02 -1.77 -6.36
C LEU A 53 -6.22 -1.02 -6.91
N GLN A 54 -6.61 0.04 -6.22
CA GLN A 54 -7.69 0.91 -6.64
C GLN A 54 -7.25 2.36 -6.49
N LEU A 55 -7.34 3.11 -7.58
CA LEU A 55 -7.19 4.56 -7.59
C LEU A 55 -8.57 5.20 -7.64
N ARG A 56 -8.77 6.19 -6.79
CA ARG A 56 -9.97 7.04 -6.79
C ARG A 56 -9.60 8.51 -6.77
N THR A 57 -10.52 9.37 -7.19
CA THR A 57 -10.49 10.76 -6.72
C THR A 57 -10.69 10.77 -5.20
N ASP A 58 -10.24 11.81 -4.52
CA ASP A 58 -10.38 11.94 -3.06
C ASP A 58 -10.86 13.35 -2.67
N PRO A 59 -12.09 13.73 -3.06
CA PRO A 59 -12.67 15.00 -2.66
C PRO A 59 -13.00 15.01 -1.16
N PRO A 60 -12.91 16.16 -0.47
CA PRO A 60 -13.09 16.25 0.98
C PRO A 60 -14.50 15.86 1.46
N ASP A 61 -15.53 16.06 0.64
CA ASP A 61 -16.94 15.98 1.06
C ASP A 61 -17.73 14.80 0.47
N ARG A 62 -17.10 13.88 -0.27
CA ARG A 62 -17.79 12.72 -0.86
C ARG A 62 -16.88 11.52 -1.11
N PHE A 63 -17.48 10.35 -1.31
CA PHE A 63 -16.76 9.22 -1.88
C PHE A 63 -16.34 9.56 -3.30
N GLY A 64 -15.05 9.43 -3.61
CA GLY A 64 -14.55 9.70 -4.94
C GLY A 64 -14.81 8.58 -5.95
N ASP A 65 -14.73 8.93 -7.22
CA ASP A 65 -14.97 8.02 -8.34
C ASP A 65 -13.78 7.08 -8.52
N ILE A 66 -14.05 5.80 -8.82
CA ILE A 66 -13.01 4.81 -9.10
C ILE A 66 -12.49 5.04 -10.51
N LEU A 67 -11.26 5.52 -10.62
CA LEU A 67 -10.61 5.84 -11.89
C LEU A 67 -9.93 4.62 -12.50
N TRP A 68 -9.31 3.80 -11.66
CA TRP A 68 -8.54 2.64 -12.09
C TRP A 68 -8.57 1.57 -11.01
N ARG A 69 -8.72 0.30 -11.43
CA ARG A 69 -8.76 -0.83 -10.51
C ARG A 69 -8.20 -2.08 -11.17
N ILE A 70 -7.26 -2.71 -10.50
CA ILE A 70 -6.66 -3.98 -10.92
C ILE A 70 -6.58 -4.95 -9.74
N HIS A 71 -6.60 -6.25 -9.99
CA HIS A 71 -6.31 -7.27 -8.98
C HIS A 71 -5.44 -8.40 -9.54
N ARG A 72 -4.72 -9.08 -8.65
CA ARG A 72 -4.11 -10.37 -8.97
C ARG A 72 -5.12 -11.49 -8.89
N THR A 73 -5.07 -12.38 -9.87
CA THR A 73 -5.85 -13.62 -9.87
C THR A 73 -5.16 -14.72 -9.06
N VAL A 74 -3.82 -14.72 -9.03
CA VAL A 74 -2.99 -15.69 -8.33
C VAL A 74 -2.36 -15.05 -7.08
N PRO A 75 -2.37 -15.73 -5.91
CA PRO A 75 -1.70 -15.23 -4.72
C PRO A 75 -0.20 -14.95 -4.94
N SER A 76 0.32 -13.89 -4.33
CA SER A 76 1.74 -13.54 -4.39
C SER A 76 2.23 -12.99 -3.05
N ARG A 77 3.53 -13.17 -2.77
CA ARG A 77 4.28 -12.57 -1.64
C ARG A 77 5.38 -11.60 -2.15
N GLU A 78 5.32 -11.22 -3.41
CA GLU A 78 6.42 -10.47 -4.05
C GLU A 78 6.38 -8.98 -3.73
N ALA A 79 7.53 -8.32 -3.89
CA ALA A 79 7.59 -6.88 -4.05
C ALA A 79 7.34 -6.54 -5.51
N GLU A 80 6.45 -5.58 -5.76
CA GLU A 80 6.08 -5.17 -7.11
C GLU A 80 6.20 -3.66 -7.25
N THR A 81 6.59 -3.22 -8.45
CA THR A 81 6.53 -1.82 -8.86
C THR A 81 5.59 -1.73 -10.05
N ILE A 82 4.50 -0.99 -9.90
CA ILE A 82 3.40 -0.95 -10.86
C ILE A 82 3.23 0.48 -11.34
N VAL A 83 3.31 0.69 -12.65
CA VAL A 83 3.02 2.00 -13.25
C VAL A 83 1.53 2.27 -13.13
N LEU A 84 1.18 3.41 -12.55
CA LEU A 84 -0.21 3.78 -12.31
C LEU A 84 -0.97 3.92 -13.63
N GLY A 85 -2.10 3.22 -13.75
CA GLY A 85 -2.91 3.19 -14.97
C GLY A 85 -2.52 2.09 -15.98
N VAL A 86 -1.45 1.33 -15.74
CA VAL A 86 -1.02 0.20 -16.57
C VAL A 86 -1.40 -1.11 -15.89
N VAL A 87 -1.95 -2.08 -16.63
CA VAL A 87 -2.23 -3.43 -16.09
C VAL A 87 -0.98 -4.29 -16.25
N PRO A 88 -0.26 -4.64 -15.17
CA PRO A 88 0.93 -5.49 -15.27
C PRO A 88 0.59 -6.94 -15.59
N ALA A 89 1.60 -7.72 -16.01
CA ALA A 89 1.43 -9.15 -16.30
C ALA A 89 0.93 -9.91 -15.06
N GLY A 90 -0.04 -10.81 -15.26
CA GLY A 90 -0.66 -11.58 -14.17
C GLY A 90 -1.72 -10.83 -13.36
N TRP A 91 -2.05 -9.60 -13.75
CA TRP A 91 -3.13 -8.81 -13.16
C TRP A 91 -4.30 -8.65 -14.14
N THR A 92 -5.48 -8.38 -13.59
CA THR A 92 -6.71 -8.16 -14.35
C THR A 92 -7.30 -6.80 -13.99
N ALA A 93 -7.72 -6.02 -14.99
CA ALA A 93 -8.49 -4.81 -14.76
C ALA A 93 -9.95 -5.17 -14.45
N GLU A 94 -10.50 -4.64 -13.37
CA GLU A 94 -11.93 -4.72 -13.10
C GLU A 94 -12.61 -3.51 -13.73
N ALA A 95 -13.76 -3.66 -14.38
CA ALA A 95 -14.62 -2.51 -14.70
C ALA A 95 -15.05 -1.79 -13.41
N PRO A 96 -15.28 -0.47 -13.42
CA PRO A 96 -15.81 0.23 -12.25
C PRO A 96 -17.17 -0.39 -11.93
N GLN A 97 -17.30 -1.10 -10.80
CA GLN A 97 -18.60 -1.60 -10.40
C GLN A 97 -19.45 -0.43 -9.88
N PRO A 98 -20.71 -0.30 -10.32
CA PRO A 98 -21.62 0.68 -9.73
C PRO A 98 -21.76 0.40 -8.24
N GLN A 99 -21.47 1.40 -7.41
CA GLN A 99 -21.54 1.26 -5.96
C GLN A 99 -23.00 0.94 -5.55
N PRO A 100 -23.26 -0.08 -4.71
CA PRO A 100 -24.62 -0.51 -4.38
C PRO A 100 -25.53 0.56 -3.75
N SER A 101 -24.96 1.68 -3.31
CA SER A 101 -25.66 2.76 -2.60
C SER A 101 -26.37 3.77 -3.51
N GLN A 102 -26.25 3.65 -4.84
CA GLN A 102 -26.89 4.58 -5.79
C GLN A 102 -27.83 3.84 -6.74
N SER A 103 -28.78 3.10 -6.20
CA SER A 103 -30.01 2.76 -6.93
C SER A 103 -30.96 3.96 -6.91
N GLN A 104 -30.63 5.03 -7.64
CA GLN A 104 -31.58 6.03 -8.09
C GLN A 104 -30.98 6.85 -9.24
N ALA A 105 -31.43 6.52 -10.45
CA ALA A 105 -31.39 7.29 -11.69
C ALA A 105 -30.28 8.36 -11.82
N SER A 106 -29.16 7.99 -12.42
CA SER A 106 -28.36 8.94 -13.20
C SER A 106 -27.95 8.29 -14.53
N PRO A 107 -28.06 9.01 -15.66
CA PRO A 107 -27.75 8.47 -16.96
C PRO A 107 -26.27 8.12 -17.02
N SER A 108 -25.99 6.86 -17.34
CA SER A 108 -24.74 6.31 -17.86
C SER A 108 -23.49 7.09 -17.46
N ALA A 109 -22.86 6.69 -16.34
CA ALA A 109 -21.47 7.07 -16.10
C ALA A 109 -20.67 6.77 -17.38
N PRO A 110 -19.90 7.73 -17.91
CA PRO A 110 -19.22 7.55 -19.18
C PRO A 110 -18.35 6.30 -19.13
N PRO A 111 -18.36 5.47 -20.19
CA PRO A 111 -17.50 4.31 -20.25
C PRO A 111 -16.06 4.77 -20.06
N ARG A 112 -15.34 4.00 -19.23
CA ARG A 112 -13.92 4.17 -18.92
C ARG A 112 -13.13 4.58 -20.17
N PRO A 113 -12.22 5.57 -20.10
CA PRO A 113 -11.38 5.88 -21.24
C PRO A 113 -10.57 4.62 -21.60
N ALA A 114 -10.72 4.17 -22.84
CA ALA A 114 -9.89 3.13 -23.46
C ALA A 114 -8.48 3.67 -23.76
N GLY A 115 -7.88 4.39 -22.81
CA GLY A 115 -6.68 5.20 -22.99
C GLY A 115 -5.88 5.34 -21.70
N LYS A 116 -4.72 5.99 -21.80
CA LYS A 116 -3.81 6.24 -20.69
C LYS A 116 -4.58 6.95 -19.56
N LEU A 117 -4.40 6.49 -18.32
CA LEU A 117 -4.94 7.18 -17.15
C LEU A 117 -4.32 8.58 -17.06
N GLU A 118 -5.14 9.62 -17.21
CA GLU A 118 -4.70 11.00 -17.10
C GLU A 118 -5.14 11.58 -15.76
N LEU A 119 -4.15 11.91 -14.92
CA LEU A 119 -4.39 12.61 -13.67
C LEU A 119 -4.42 14.12 -13.94
N GLN A 120 -5.46 14.78 -13.46
CA GLN A 120 -5.62 16.23 -13.49
C GLN A 120 -4.75 16.90 -12.43
N ALA A 121 -4.11 18.02 -12.78
CA ALA A 121 -3.40 18.88 -11.84
C ALA A 121 -4.35 19.49 -10.81
N GLY A 122 -3.91 19.63 -9.57
CA GLY A 122 -4.70 20.20 -8.46
C GLY A 122 -5.80 19.29 -7.88
N ALA A 123 -6.10 18.15 -8.51
CA ALA A 123 -7.01 17.17 -7.95
C ALA A 123 -6.32 16.30 -6.87
N ALA A 124 -7.09 15.94 -5.85
CA ALA A 124 -6.69 15.00 -4.82
C ALA A 124 -7.12 13.57 -5.21
N TYR A 125 -6.23 12.62 -4.94
CA TYR A 125 -6.41 11.22 -5.23
C TYR A 125 -6.09 10.36 -4.02
N ARG A 126 -6.65 9.17 -4.02
CA ARG A 126 -6.38 8.13 -3.04
C ARG A 126 -6.10 6.82 -3.75
N ILE A 127 -5.06 6.13 -3.32
CA ILE A 127 -4.77 4.76 -3.75
C ILE A 127 -4.90 3.79 -2.56
N ASP A 128 -5.64 2.71 -2.80
CA ASP A 128 -5.93 1.66 -1.84
C ASP A 128 -5.32 0.33 -2.29
N VAL A 129 -4.81 -0.45 -1.33
CA VAL A 129 -4.61 -1.90 -1.51
C VAL A 129 -5.77 -2.63 -0.88
N PHE A 130 -6.58 -3.30 -1.68
CA PHE A 130 -7.56 -4.24 -1.17
C PHE A 130 -6.91 -5.63 -1.07
N ALA A 131 -6.47 -5.93 0.14
CA ALA A 131 -6.11 -7.26 0.62
C ALA A 131 -6.77 -7.44 1.99
N SER A 132 -6.72 -8.65 2.56
CA SER A 132 -7.21 -8.90 3.92
C SER A 132 -6.06 -9.38 4.79
N PRO A 133 -5.49 -8.52 5.66
CA PRO A 133 -5.89 -7.14 5.96
C PRO A 133 -5.46 -6.11 4.88
N PRO A 134 -6.14 -4.95 4.77
CA PRO A 134 -5.78 -3.92 3.78
C PRO A 134 -4.52 -3.15 4.19
N ALA A 135 -3.87 -2.51 3.22
CA ALA A 135 -2.81 -1.55 3.51
C ALA A 135 -3.40 -0.21 3.97
N THR A 136 -2.58 0.62 4.61
CA THR A 136 -2.89 2.03 4.81
C THR A 136 -3.03 2.72 3.44
N PRO A 137 -4.16 3.40 3.16
CA PRO A 137 -4.34 4.15 1.93
C PRO A 137 -3.35 5.31 1.82
N LEU A 138 -2.95 5.66 0.60
CA LEU A 138 -2.14 6.85 0.36
C LEU A 138 -2.95 7.91 -0.36
N HIS A 139 -2.92 9.11 0.21
CA HIS A 139 -3.52 10.32 -0.32
C HIS A 139 -2.44 11.18 -0.98
N PHE A 140 -2.72 11.70 -2.17
CA PHE A 140 -1.75 12.50 -2.92
C PHE A 140 -2.41 13.42 -3.95
N THR A 141 -1.66 14.46 -4.33
CA THR A 141 -1.85 15.26 -5.53
C THR A 141 -0.68 15.03 -6.49
N LEU A 142 -0.80 15.45 -7.76
CA LEU A 142 0.35 15.44 -8.66
C LEU A 142 1.51 16.30 -8.14
N ALA A 143 1.21 17.44 -7.52
CA ALA A 143 2.22 18.33 -6.95
C ALA A 143 3.04 17.65 -5.84
N ASP A 144 2.42 16.79 -5.03
CA ASP A 144 3.14 16.00 -4.01
C ASP A 144 4.17 15.06 -4.63
N LEU A 145 3.86 14.51 -5.81
CA LEU A 145 4.73 13.58 -6.52
C LEU A 145 5.79 14.30 -7.36
N GLU A 146 5.49 15.49 -7.87
CA GLU A 146 6.44 16.32 -8.62
C GLU A 146 7.66 16.75 -7.80
N GLN A 147 7.51 16.81 -6.48
CA GLN A 147 8.60 17.12 -5.54
C GLN A 147 9.50 15.92 -5.23
N LEU A 148 9.12 14.70 -5.63
CA LEU A 148 9.91 13.50 -5.37
C LEU A 148 11.10 13.41 -6.33
N GLN A 149 12.28 13.15 -5.77
CA GLN A 149 13.43 12.73 -6.57
C GLN A 149 13.23 11.30 -7.11
N PRO A 150 13.93 10.89 -8.19
CA PRO A 150 13.74 9.58 -8.81
C PRO A 150 13.94 8.37 -7.88
N ASP A 151 14.72 8.51 -6.82
CA ASP A 151 15.00 7.49 -5.81
C ASP A 151 14.16 7.67 -4.54
N GLN A 152 13.23 8.62 -4.51
CA GLN A 152 12.37 8.90 -3.37
C GLN A 152 10.96 8.31 -3.56
N VAL A 153 10.38 7.93 -2.43
CA VAL A 153 9.01 7.44 -2.34
C VAL A 153 8.26 8.13 -1.21
N ARG A 154 6.94 8.14 -1.31
CA ARG A 154 6.01 8.70 -0.33
C ARG A 154 5.11 7.60 0.23
N THR A 155 5.15 7.42 1.55
CA THR A 155 4.24 6.54 2.32
C THR A 155 3.31 7.33 3.26
N GLY A 156 3.32 8.66 3.12
CA GLY A 156 2.77 9.65 4.05
C GLY A 156 3.81 10.73 4.35
N THR A 157 5.06 10.31 4.53
CA THR A 157 6.26 11.15 4.48
C THR A 157 7.15 10.73 3.32
N VAL A 158 8.08 11.61 2.92
CA VAL A 158 9.08 11.31 1.87
C VAL A 158 10.27 10.59 2.48
N THR A 159 10.72 9.51 1.85
CA THR A 159 11.91 8.72 2.21
C THR A 159 12.59 8.20 0.95
N SER A 160 13.78 7.61 1.06
CA SER A 160 14.40 6.92 -0.07
C SER A 160 13.70 5.59 -0.34
N ARG A 161 13.68 5.16 -1.61
CA ARG A 161 13.19 3.85 -2.03
C ARG A 161 13.94 2.72 -1.33
N ALA A 162 15.26 2.84 -1.21
CA ALA A 162 16.09 1.84 -0.54
C ALA A 162 15.72 1.70 0.95
N GLU A 163 15.42 2.81 1.64
CA GLU A 163 14.96 2.77 3.03
C GLU A 163 13.57 2.13 3.15
N PHE A 164 12.65 2.47 2.24
CA PHE A 164 11.34 1.80 2.17
C PHE A 164 11.50 0.29 1.95
N ASP A 165 12.27 -0.13 0.95
CA ASP A 165 12.48 -1.55 0.62
C ASP A 165 13.10 -2.32 1.78
N ARG A 166 14.08 -1.72 2.47
CA ARG A 166 14.68 -2.30 3.69
C ARG A 166 13.66 -2.45 4.81
N LYS A 167 12.93 -1.38 5.16
CA LYS A 167 11.89 -1.43 6.21
C LYS A 167 10.78 -2.42 5.86
N ALA A 168 10.42 -2.49 4.59
CA ALA A 168 9.41 -3.41 4.10
C ALA A 168 9.89 -4.86 4.12
N ALA A 169 11.17 -5.13 3.91
CA ALA A 169 11.75 -6.45 4.10
C ALA A 169 11.79 -6.85 5.57
N ASP A 170 12.19 -5.94 6.45
CA ASP A 170 12.29 -6.18 7.90
C ASP A 170 10.91 -6.44 8.56
N ALA A 171 9.83 -5.94 7.96
CA ALA A 171 8.48 -6.06 8.47
C ALA A 171 7.71 -7.35 8.04
N CYS A 172 8.26 -8.22 7.17
CA CYS A 172 7.50 -9.25 6.44
C CYS A 172 7.67 -10.75 6.80
#